data_AF-A0A3M2C5J0-F1
#
_entry.id   AF-A0A3M2C5J0-F1
#
_cell.length_a   1.000
_cell.length_b   1.000
_cell.length_c   1.000
_cell.angle_alpha   90.00
_cell.angle_beta   90.00
_cell.angle_gamma   90.00
#
_symmetry.space_group_name_H-M   'P 1'
#
loop_
_entity.id
_entity.type
_entity.pdbx_description
1 polymer ?
#
loop_
_entity_poly.entity_id
_entity_poly.type
_entity_poly.pdbx_seq_one_letter_code
_entity_poly.pdbx_strand_id
1 'polypeptide(L)' 'MRDVTTRTNDGEEPLSQTDPFYVVRADVGKLTGLHRRALIEDGPVLEFGVHGPVKTYYGLEAEPDMPLPVDYIVAAAGG' A
#
# COMPACT_ATOMS: atom_id res chain seq x y z
N MET A 1 -1.17 -32.93 -12.31
CA MET A 1 -0.41 -31.74 -12.76
C MET A 1 -1.23 -31.15 -13.90
N ARG A 2 -1.96 -30.05 -13.65
CA ARG A 2 -2.85 -29.44 -14.65
C ARG A 2 -2.13 -28.24 -15.23
N ASP A 3 -1.88 -28.28 -16.54
CA ASP A 3 -1.43 -27.13 -17.31
C ASP A 3 -2.49 -26.03 -17.23
N VAL A 4 -2.08 -24.86 -16.74
CA VAL A 4 -2.89 -23.65 -16.78
C VAL A 4 -2.55 -22.95 -18.10
N THR A 5 -3.37 -23.17 -19.11
CA THR A 5 -3.30 -22.46 -20.39
C THR A 5 -3.73 -21.01 -20.16
N THR A 6 -2.78 -20.08 -20.24
CA THR A 6 -3.02 -18.63 -20.33
C THR A 6 -3.84 -18.34 -21.58
N ARG A 7 -5.01 -17.71 -21.41
CA ARG A 7 -5.78 -17.13 -22.51
C ARG A 7 -5.03 -15.90 -23.02
N THR A 8 -4.62 -15.93 -24.28
CA THR A 8 -4.09 -14.77 -25.00
C THR A 8 -5.27 -14.00 -25.61
N ASN A 9 -5.38 -12.70 -25.30
CA ASN A 9 -6.17 -11.80 -26.13
C ASN A 9 -5.37 -11.49 -27.40
N ASP A 10 -6.07 -11.46 -28.53
CA ASP A 10 -5.52 -11.35 -29.87
C ASP A 10 -4.74 -10.03 -30.07
N GLY A 11 -3.40 -10.05 -30.02
CA GLY A 11 -2.55 -9.04 -30.64
C GLY A 11 -1.57 -8.25 -29.77
N GLU A 12 -1.41 -8.53 -28.48
CA GLU A 12 -0.36 -7.90 -27.64
C GLU A 12 0.81 -8.86 -27.39
N GLU A 13 2.04 -8.36 -27.57
CA GLU A 13 3.28 -9.04 -27.18
C GLU A 13 3.15 -9.57 -25.73
N PRO A 14 3.68 -10.77 -25.42
CA PRO A 14 3.54 -11.36 -24.09
C PRO A 14 4.14 -10.41 -23.04
N LEU A 15 3.34 -10.06 -22.03
CA LEU A 15 3.79 -9.28 -20.88
C LEU A 15 5.12 -9.85 -20.38
N SER A 16 6.15 -9.01 -20.33
CA SER A 16 7.44 -9.43 -19.82
C SER A 16 7.23 -9.86 -18.36
N GLN A 17 7.97 -10.86 -17.89
CA GLN A 17 7.84 -11.35 -16.51
C GLN A 17 8.16 -10.28 -15.44
N THR A 18 8.61 -9.10 -15.89
CA THR A 18 8.91 -7.91 -15.10
C THR A 18 7.85 -6.80 -15.21
N ASP A 19 6.87 -6.94 -16.10
CA ASP A 19 5.83 -5.92 -16.27
C ASP A 19 4.83 -6.01 -15.10
N PRO A 20 4.45 -4.87 -14.50
CA PRO A 20 3.50 -4.88 -13.40
C PRO A 20 2.13 -5.33 -13.88
N PHE A 21 1.51 -6.27 -13.17
CA PHE A 21 0.13 -6.70 -13.43
C PHE A 21 -0.88 -5.55 -13.21
N TYR A 22 -0.57 -4.62 -12.31
CA TYR A 22 -1.39 -3.45 -12.02
C TYR A 22 -0.53 -2.28 -11.55
N VAL A 23 -0.86 -1.07 -12.01
CA VAL A 23 -0.24 0.18 -11.57
C VAL A 23 -1.33 1.09 -11.01
N VAL A 24 -1.09 1.63 -9.83
CA VAL A 24 -1.96 2.63 -9.20
C VAL A 24 -1.15 3.87 -8.86
N ARG A 25 -1.75 5.05 -8.99
CA ARG A 25 -1.17 6.30 -8.50
C ARG A 25 -1.72 6.67 -7.13
N ALA A 26 -0.89 7.33 -6.33
CA ALA A 26 -1.32 7.89 -5.07
C ALA A 26 -0.59 9.21 -4.80
N ASP A 27 -1.33 10.20 -4.31
CA ASP A 27 -0.78 11.45 -3.79
C ASP A 27 -0.60 11.33 -2.29
N VAL A 28 0.63 11.47 -1.80
CA VAL A 28 0.95 11.34 -0.37
C VAL A 28 1.46 12.67 0.18
N GLY A 29 0.80 13.17 1.22
CA GLY A 29 1.10 14.45 1.86
C GLY A 29 1.34 14.35 3.36
N LYS A 30 2.12 15.29 3.90
CA LYS A 30 2.23 15.54 5.34
C LYS A 30 1.13 16.51 5.77
N LEU A 31 0.33 16.10 6.74
CA LEU A 31 -0.67 16.97 7.36
C LEU A 31 -0.05 17.73 8.54
N THR A 32 0.49 17.01 9.51
CA THR A 32 1.19 17.56 10.68
C THR A 32 2.10 16.50 11.28
N GLY A 33 3.12 16.89 12.06
CA GLY A 33 3.96 15.96 12.83
C GLY A 33 4.35 14.68 12.06
N LEU A 34 3.91 13.53 12.57
CA LEU A 34 4.08 12.23 11.92
C LEU A 34 2.87 11.78 11.09
N HIS A 35 1.75 12.50 11.13
CA HIS A 35 0.55 12.21 10.37
C HIS A 35 0.78 12.46 8.86
N ARG A 36 0.55 11.42 8.04
CA ARG A 36 0.50 11.45 6.58
C ARG A 36 -0.87 11.04 6.07
N ARG A 37 -1.29 11.62 4.95
CA ARG A 37 -2.50 11.21 4.21
C ARG A 37 -2.09 10.80 2.80
N ALA A 38 -2.61 9.67 2.32
CA ALA A 38 -2.60 9.32 0.90
C ALA A 38 -4.00 9.41 0.32
N LEU A 39 -4.11 9.96 -0.89
CA LEU A 39 -5.25 9.79 -1.78
C LEU A 39 -4.82 8.81 -2.87
N ILE A 40 -5.45 7.64 -2.89
CA ILE A 40 -5.26 6.66 -3.96
C ILE A 40 -6.18 7.08 -5.13
N GLU A 41 -5.72 6.85 -6.35
CA GLU A 41 -6.53 6.90 -7.56
C GLU A 41 -7.89 6.18 -7.32
N ASP A 42 -8.96 6.74 -7.87
CA ASP A 42 -10.36 6.34 -7.62
C ASP A 42 -10.98 6.70 -6.25
N GLY A 43 -10.26 7.46 -5.41
CA GLY A 43 -10.84 8.13 -4.24
C GLY A 43 -10.58 7.55 -2.84
N PRO A 44 -10.00 6.35 -2.62
CA PRO A 44 -9.66 5.91 -1.28
C PRO A 44 -8.70 6.86 -0.58
N VAL A 45 -9.00 7.17 0.69
CA VAL A 45 -8.13 7.99 1.55
C VAL A 45 -7.57 7.10 2.64
N LEU A 46 -6.25 7.13 2.80
CA LEU A 46 -5.52 6.43 3.85
C LEU A 46 -4.84 7.46 4.76
N GLU A 47 -4.86 7.21 6.06
CA GLU A 47 -4.15 8.01 7.04
C GLU A 47 -3.13 7.15 7.78
N PHE A 48 -1.91 7.65 7.90
CA PHE A 48 -0.78 6.96 8.49
C PHE A 48 -0.12 7.80 9.56
N GLY A 49 0.48 7.12 10.54
CA GLY A 49 1.36 7.73 11.52
C GLY A 49 2.23 6.65 12.15
N VAL A 50 2.24 6.57 13.47
CA VAL A 50 2.98 5.59 14.24
C VAL A 50 2.10 5.04 15.35
N HIS A 51 2.36 3.81 15.79
CA HIS A 51 1.69 3.21 16.95
C HIS A 51 2.64 2.25 17.67
N GLY A 52 2.19 1.79 18.85
CA GLY A 52 2.73 0.61 19.50
C GLY A 52 4.24 0.66 19.77
N PRO A 53 4.98 -0.46 19.55
CA PRO A 53 6.40 -0.55 19.87
C PRO A 53 7.28 0.49 19.17
N VAL A 54 6.88 0.94 17.98
CA VAL A 54 7.61 1.99 17.25
C VAL A 54 7.57 3.30 18.03
N LYS A 55 6.41 3.68 18.60
CA LYS A 55 6.33 4.90 19.41
C LYS A 55 7.20 4.82 20.66
N THR A 56 7.13 3.70 21.38
CA THR A 56 7.93 3.50 22.61
C THR A 56 9.43 3.53 22.32
N TYR A 57 9.86 2.91 21.23
CA TYR A 57 11.27 2.86 20.86
C TYR A 57 11.85 4.25 20.54
N TYR A 58 11.03 5.14 19.97
CA TYR A 58 11.46 6.49 19.55
C TYR A 58 11.03 7.61 20.52
N GLY A 59 10.37 7.30 21.64
CA GLY A 59 9.91 8.32 22.59
C GLY A 59 8.81 9.23 22.03
N LEU A 60 7.88 8.67 21.25
CA LEU A 60 6.82 9.38 20.54
C LEU A 60 5.45 9.26 21.23
N GLU A 61 5.42 9.12 22.54
CA GLU A 61 4.20 8.83 23.31
C GLU A 61 3.14 9.93 23.17
N ALA A 62 3.57 11.17 22.90
CA ALA A 62 2.68 12.31 22.70
C ALA A 62 2.00 12.34 21.31
N GLU A 63 2.52 11.61 20.33
CA GLU A 63 1.89 11.52 19.00
C GLU A 63 0.61 10.65 19.07
N PRO A 64 -0.42 10.91 18.26
CA PRO A 64 -1.60 10.04 18.19
C PRO A 64 -1.23 8.62 17.74
N ASP A 65 -1.94 7.61 18.24
CA ASP A 65 -1.84 6.26 17.68
C ASP A 65 -2.53 6.21 16.32
N MET A 66 -1.77 5.83 15.29
CA MET A 66 -2.24 5.77 13.92
C MET A 66 -1.59 4.59 13.19
N PRO A 67 -2.27 3.98 12.19
CA PRO A 67 -1.72 2.87 11.43
C PRO A 67 -0.36 3.19 10.82
N LEU A 68 0.55 2.22 10.85
CA LEU A 68 1.75 2.25 10.04
C LEU A 68 1.38 1.94 8.58
N PRO A 69 2.12 2.44 7.58
CA PRO A 69 1.88 2.06 6.18
C PRO A 69 1.89 0.54 5.94
N VAL A 70 2.73 -0.19 6.68
CA VAL A 70 2.83 -1.66 6.57
C VAL A 70 1.56 -2.37 7.03
N ASP A 71 0.78 -1.79 7.93
CA ASP A 71 -0.46 -2.42 8.42
C ASP A 71 -1.48 -2.57 7.27
N TYR A 72 -1.52 -1.60 6.37
CA TYR A 72 -2.38 -1.66 5.17
C TYR A 72 -1.91 -2.72 4.17
N ILE A 73 -0.59 -2.89 4.02
CA ILE A 73 -0.03 -3.95 3.16
C ILE A 73 -0.39 -5.32 3.72
N VAL A 74 -0.20 -5.51 5.02
CA VAL A 74 -0.54 -6.77 5.71
C VAL A 74 -2.05 -7.03 5.65
N ALA A 75 -2.89 -6.02 5.90
CA ALA A 75 -4.34 -6.16 5.81
C ALA A 75 -4.81 -6.51 4.38
N ALA A 76 -4.16 -5.95 3.35
CA ALA A 76 -4.47 -6.27 1.96
C ALA A 76 -4.03 -7.68 1.55
N ALA A 77 -2.92 -8.18 2.09
CA ALA A 77 -2.37 -9.50 1.74
C ALA A 77 -2.93 -10.65 2.57
N GLY A 78 -3.32 -10.38 3.82
CA GLY A 78 -3.67 -11.38 4.83
C GLY A 78 -5.16 -11.68 4.98
N GLY A 79 -5.98 -11.39 3.95
CA GLY A 79 -7.43 -11.62 3.95
C GLY A 79 -7.86 -12.97 4.49
#